data_AF-A0A2D8ZP28-F1
#
_entry.id   AF-A0A2D8ZP28-F1
#
_cell.length_a   1.000
_cell.length_b   1.000
_cell.length_c   1.000
_cell.angle_alpha   90.00
_cell.angle_beta   90.00
_cell.angle_gamma   90.00
#
_symmetry.space_group_name_H-M   'P 1'
#
loop_
_entity.id
_entity.type
_entity.pdbx_description
1 polymer ?
#
loop_
_entity_poly.entity_id
_entity_poly.type
_entity_poly.pdbx_seq_one_letter_code
_entity_poly.pdbx_strand_id
1 'polypeptide(L)'
;MIRISKIILILFVGLQGLFYALNNIVNFEAATSFVQGVLPMAGNEAYPNAFGPAISSPVLITIVLCFIILGELLVAAFSLKGAYDMFRVRGGSAEGFNDAKTWAIMGCVMALLVWFGLFMVIGGAYFQMWQTPLGAAAQGGAFQYAISSGIVLLFVNAPD
;
A
#
# COMPACT_ATOMS: atom_id res chain seq x y z
N MET A 1 -19.53 19.35 -6.13
CA MET A 1 -18.04 19.44 -6.23
C MET A 1 -17.35 18.43 -5.31
N ILE A 2 -17.66 18.41 -4.01
CA ILE A 2 -17.04 17.50 -3.02
C ILE A 2 -17.12 16.01 -3.42
N ARG A 3 -18.30 15.51 -3.82
CA ARG A 3 -18.47 14.10 -4.28
C ARG A 3 -17.52 13.71 -5.41
N ILE A 4 -17.34 14.60 -6.39
CA ILE A 4 -16.44 14.36 -7.53
C ILE A 4 -14.98 14.34 -7.05
N SER A 5 -14.59 15.24 -6.14
CA SER A 5 -13.26 15.22 -5.53
C SER A 5 -12.99 13.91 -4.79
N LYS A 6 -13.95 13.41 -4.00
CA LYS A 6 -13.85 12.09 -3.33
C LYS A 6 -13.62 10.97 -4.34
N ILE A 7 -14.36 10.97 -5.46
CA ILE A 7 -14.21 9.96 -6.52
C ILE A 7 -12.83 10.01 -7.19
N ILE A 8 -12.36 11.20 -7.57
CA ILE A 8 -11.06 11.36 -8.25
C ILE A 8 -9.91 10.95 -7.34
N LEU A 9 -9.95 11.33 -6.05
CA LEU A 9 -8.91 10.95 -5.10
C LEU A 9 -8.84 9.42 -4.92
N ILE A 10 -10.00 8.75 -4.85
CA ILE A 10 -10.05 7.28 -4.76
C ILE A 10 -9.56 6.63 -6.05
N LEU A 11 -9.89 7.19 -7.22
CA LEU A 11 -9.31 6.75 -8.49
C LEU A 11 -7.77 6.81 -8.45
N PHE A 12 -7.19 7.89 -7.92
CA PHE A 12 -5.74 8.01 -7.80
C PHE A 12 -5.12 7.04 -6.80
N VAL A 13 -5.77 6.76 -5.67
CA VAL A 13 -5.34 5.67 -4.77
C VAL A 13 -5.32 4.33 -5.51
N GLY A 14 -6.34 4.06 -6.33
CA GLY A 14 -6.40 2.84 -7.14
C GLY A 14 -5.31 2.76 -8.20
N LEU A 15 -5.07 3.85 -8.93
CA LEU A 15 -4.01 3.92 -9.94
C LEU A 15 -2.62 3.79 -9.32
N GLN A 16 -2.41 4.35 -8.13
CA GLN A 16 -1.16 4.19 -7.39
C GLN A 16 -0.88 2.70 -7.13
N GLY A 17 -1.82 1.98 -6.51
CA GLY A 17 -1.68 0.54 -6.28
C GLY A 17 -1.45 -0.24 -7.58
N LEU A 18 -2.21 0.08 -8.64
CA LEU A 18 -2.09 -0.60 -9.93
C LEU A 18 -0.71 -0.40 -10.55
N PHE A 19 -0.19 0.82 -10.56
CA PHE A 19 1.09 1.12 -11.21
C PHE A 19 2.27 0.54 -10.44
N TYR A 20 2.22 0.49 -9.11
CA TYR A 20 3.24 -0.23 -8.32
C TYR A 20 3.20 -1.73 -8.61
N ALA A 21 2.02 -2.36 -8.59
CA ALA A 21 1.87 -3.77 -8.92
C ALA A 21 2.43 -4.10 -10.31
N LEU A 22 2.06 -3.30 -11.32
CA LEU A 22 2.54 -3.51 -12.69
C LEU A 22 4.04 -3.31 -12.82
N ASN A 23 4.62 -2.31 -12.17
CA ASN A 23 6.08 -2.13 -12.16
C ASN A 23 6.78 -3.31 -11.50
N ASN A 24 6.26 -3.82 -10.38
CA ASN A 24 6.80 -4.99 -9.70
C ASN A 24 6.68 -6.26 -10.56
N ILE A 25 5.58 -6.45 -11.28
CA ILE A 25 5.36 -7.60 -12.18
C ILE A 25 6.32 -7.53 -13.37
N VAL A 26 6.44 -6.38 -14.04
CA VAL A 26 7.32 -6.22 -15.20
C VAL A 26 8.80 -6.29 -14.81
N ASN A 27 9.16 -5.80 -13.62
CA ASN A 27 10.52 -5.80 -13.10
C ASN A 27 10.70 -6.84 -11.98
N PHE A 28 10.12 -8.03 -12.14
CA PHE A 28 10.03 -9.04 -11.06
C PHE A 28 11.38 -9.42 -10.44
N GLU A 29 12.44 -9.52 -11.24
CA GLU A 29 13.79 -9.81 -10.76
C GLU A 29 14.36 -8.66 -9.91
N ALA A 30 14.20 -7.41 -10.35
CA ALA A 30 14.62 -6.24 -9.60
C ALA A 30 13.80 -6.09 -8.31
N ALA A 31 12.48 -6.32 -8.36
CA ALA A 31 11.61 -6.31 -7.19
C ALA A 31 11.96 -7.44 -6.20
N THR A 32 12.34 -8.62 -6.70
CA THR A 32 12.84 -9.73 -5.86
C THR A 32 14.15 -9.34 -5.19
N SER A 33 15.06 -8.70 -5.93
CA SER A 33 16.34 -8.21 -5.41
C SER A 33 16.14 -7.15 -4.32
N PHE A 34 15.11 -6.32 -4.44
CA PHE A 34 14.75 -5.36 -3.40
C PHE A 34 14.35 -6.08 -2.09
N VAL A 35 13.44 -7.06 -2.16
CA VAL A 35 13.01 -7.84 -0.98
C VAL A 35 14.19 -8.63 -0.39
N GLN A 36 15.05 -9.19 -1.24
CA GLN A 36 16.30 -9.85 -0.86
C GLN A 36 17.30 -8.90 -0.18
N GLY A 37 17.24 -7.60 -0.45
CA GLY A 37 18.06 -6.60 0.23
C GLY A 37 17.57 -6.24 1.64
N VAL A 38 16.35 -6.64 2.01
CA VAL A 38 15.73 -6.30 3.30
C VAL A 38 15.64 -7.51 4.23
N LEU A 39 15.04 -8.60 3.76
CA LEU A 39 14.68 -9.73 4.63
C LEU A 39 15.86 -10.45 5.33
N PRO A 40 17.07 -10.53 4.73
CA PRO A 40 18.24 -11.07 5.43
C PRO A 40 18.80 -10.17 6.52
N MET A 41 18.35 -8.91 6.63
CA MET A 41 18.88 -7.91 7.58
C MET A 41 20.40 -7.65 7.43
N ALA A 42 20.95 -7.88 6.23
CA ALA A 42 22.36 -7.63 5.96
C ALA A 42 22.67 -6.13 5.96
N GLY A 43 23.68 -5.71 6.72
CA GLY A 43 24.05 -4.29 6.88
C GLY A 43 23.29 -3.56 7.99
N ASN A 44 22.46 -4.26 8.78
CA ASN A 44 21.81 -3.70 9.96
C ASN A 44 22.77 -3.69 11.16
N GLU A 45 23.61 -2.65 11.25
CA GLU A 45 24.68 -2.57 12.27
C GLU A 45 24.27 -1.79 13.55
N ALA A 46 23.24 -0.95 13.48
CA ALA A 46 22.81 -0.11 14.60
C ALA A 46 22.14 -0.92 15.73
N TYR A 47 21.49 -2.03 15.38
CA TYR A 47 20.89 -2.96 16.33
C TYR A 47 21.52 -4.36 16.17
N PRO A 48 22.57 -4.70 16.95
CA PRO A 48 23.36 -5.91 16.72
C PRO A 48 22.60 -7.22 17.01
N ASN A 49 21.47 -7.15 17.72
CA ASN A 49 20.59 -8.28 17.98
C ASN A 49 19.21 -7.99 17.39
N ALA A 50 18.83 -8.72 16.33
CA ALA A 50 17.50 -8.64 15.76
C ALA A 50 16.46 -9.33 16.65
N PHE A 51 15.24 -8.79 16.69
CA PHE A 51 14.12 -9.40 17.42
C PHE A 51 13.70 -10.76 16.84
N GLY A 52 13.71 -10.88 15.51
CA GLY A 52 13.29 -12.08 14.80
C GLY A 52 14.34 -12.60 13.82
N PRO A 53 14.15 -13.80 13.26
CA PRO A 53 15.11 -14.39 12.34
C PRO A 53 15.19 -13.62 11.03
N ALA A 54 16.42 -13.53 10.50
CA ALA A 54 16.67 -13.17 9.11
C ALA A 54 16.10 -14.22 8.15
N ILE A 55 15.65 -13.80 6.98
CA ILE A 55 15.11 -14.69 5.94
C ILE A 55 15.97 -14.56 4.68
N SER A 56 16.68 -15.64 4.34
CA SER A 56 17.52 -15.74 3.14
C SER A 56 17.03 -16.78 2.13
N SER A 57 15.92 -17.46 2.42
CA SER A 57 15.36 -18.46 1.51
C SER A 57 14.78 -17.79 0.25
N PRO A 58 15.25 -18.14 -0.96
CA PRO A 58 14.74 -17.55 -2.19
C PRO A 58 13.23 -17.75 -2.35
N VAL A 59 12.71 -18.92 -1.95
CA VAL A 59 11.28 -19.23 -2.01
C VAL A 59 10.47 -18.30 -1.10
N LEU A 60 10.91 -18.07 0.14
CA LEU A 60 10.21 -17.18 1.06
C LEU A 60 10.25 -15.72 0.58
N ILE A 61 11.37 -15.29 0.00
CA ILE A 61 11.52 -13.95 -0.60
C ILE A 61 10.54 -13.75 -1.76
N THR A 62 10.44 -14.73 -2.66
CA THR A 62 9.46 -14.69 -3.75
C THR A 62 8.03 -14.68 -3.23
N ILE A 63 7.70 -15.47 -2.20
CA ILE A 63 6.37 -15.46 -1.59
C ILE A 63 6.03 -14.09 -1.00
N VAL A 64 6.98 -13.45 -0.32
CA VAL A 64 6.80 -12.10 0.22
C VAL A 64 6.57 -11.08 -0.89
N LEU A 65 7.34 -11.14 -1.97
CA LEU A 65 7.11 -10.26 -3.14
C LEU A 65 5.71 -10.48 -3.75
N CYS A 66 5.31 -11.74 -3.94
CA CYS A 66 3.97 -12.07 -4.45
C CYS A 66 2.87 -11.51 -3.54
N PHE A 67 3.06 -11.53 -2.22
CA PHE A 67 2.11 -10.97 -1.27
C PHE A 67 2.05 -9.43 -1.33
N ILE A 68 3.20 -8.76 -1.53
CA ILE A 68 3.25 -7.31 -1.78
C ILE A 68 2.46 -6.96 -3.03
N ILE A 69 2.74 -7.62 -4.16
CA ILE A 69 2.06 -7.40 -5.44
C ILE A 69 0.55 -7.66 -5.30
N LEU A 70 0.16 -8.74 -4.62
CA LEU A 70 -1.24 -9.03 -4.35
C LEU A 70 -1.92 -7.90 -3.57
N GLY A 71 -1.26 -7.40 -2.52
CA GLY A 71 -1.75 -6.25 -1.75
C GLY A 71 -1.96 -5.01 -2.63
N GLU A 72 -0.97 -4.67 -3.46
CA GLU A 72 -1.04 -3.54 -4.40
C GLU A 72 -2.20 -3.70 -5.43
N LEU A 73 -2.41 -4.92 -5.93
CA LEU A 73 -3.54 -5.24 -6.80
C LEU A 73 -4.89 -5.13 -6.07
N LEU A 74 -4.96 -5.51 -4.80
CA LEU A 74 -6.18 -5.35 -3.99
C LEU A 74 -6.49 -3.88 -3.70
N VAL A 75 -5.47 -3.04 -3.46
CA VAL A 75 -5.63 -1.58 -3.39
C VAL A 75 -6.28 -1.06 -4.67
N ALA A 76 -5.75 -1.47 -5.82
CA ALA A 76 -6.31 -1.09 -7.12
C ALA A 76 -7.76 -1.55 -7.28
N ALA A 77 -8.02 -2.84 -7.07
CA ALA A 77 -9.33 -3.43 -7.28
C ALA A 77 -10.43 -2.76 -6.43
N PHE A 78 -10.18 -2.59 -5.12
CA PHE A 78 -11.15 -1.99 -4.21
C PHE A 78 -11.35 -0.50 -4.48
N SER A 79 -10.28 0.24 -4.71
CA SER A 79 -10.37 1.68 -4.98
C SER A 79 -11.08 1.95 -6.31
N LEU A 80 -10.75 1.21 -7.38
CA LEU A 80 -11.41 1.37 -8.68
C LEU A 80 -12.90 0.99 -8.61
N LYS A 81 -13.24 -0.09 -7.88
CA LYS A 81 -14.64 -0.45 -7.63
C LYS A 81 -15.36 0.65 -6.84
N GLY A 82 -14.74 1.19 -5.80
CA GLY A 82 -15.28 2.29 -5.00
C GLY A 82 -15.48 3.58 -5.79
N ALA A 83 -14.51 3.97 -6.63
CA ALA A 83 -14.64 5.11 -7.53
C ALA A 83 -15.82 4.93 -8.49
N TYR A 84 -15.95 3.72 -9.08
CA TYR A 84 -17.06 3.38 -9.96
C TYR A 84 -18.42 3.46 -9.25
N ASP A 85 -18.53 2.87 -8.06
CA ASP A 85 -19.79 2.86 -7.29
C ASP A 85 -20.24 4.26 -6.92
N MET A 86 -19.34 5.07 -6.35
CA MET A 86 -19.62 6.46 -6.02
C MET A 86 -19.98 7.29 -7.28
N PHE A 87 -19.33 7.03 -8.42
CA PHE A 87 -19.63 7.74 -9.67
C PHE A 87 -21.04 7.46 -10.19
N ARG A 88 -21.51 6.22 -10.07
CA ARG A 88 -22.87 5.83 -10.49
C ARG A 88 -23.95 6.57 -9.71
N VAL A 89 -23.73 6.80 -8.42
CA VAL A 89 -24.72 7.43 -7.52
C VAL A 89 -24.42 8.89 -7.21
N ARG A 90 -23.48 9.52 -7.92
CA ARG A 90 -23.00 10.89 -7.63
C ARG A 90 -24.08 11.98 -7.61
N GLY A 91 -25.20 11.76 -8.30
CA GLY A 91 -26.37 12.65 -8.32
C GLY A 91 -27.54 12.22 -7.44
N GLY A 92 -27.38 11.14 -6.66
CA GLY A 92 -28.42 10.56 -5.80
C GLY A 92 -28.48 11.19 -4.40
N SER A 93 -29.22 10.54 -3.50
CA SER A 93 -29.34 10.94 -2.09
C SER A 93 -27.99 10.88 -1.36
N ALA A 94 -27.85 11.65 -0.28
CA ALA A 94 -26.66 11.60 0.57
C ALA A 94 -26.44 10.22 1.19
N GLU A 95 -27.52 9.56 1.64
CA GLU A 95 -27.50 8.18 2.14
C GLU A 95 -26.93 7.20 1.10
N GLY A 96 -27.47 7.21 -0.12
CA GLY A 96 -27.00 6.32 -1.18
C GLY A 96 -25.55 6.60 -1.60
N PHE A 97 -25.11 7.85 -1.56
CA PHE A 97 -23.70 8.17 -1.78
C PHE A 97 -22.80 7.66 -0.65
N ASN A 98 -23.22 7.81 0.61
CA ASN A 98 -22.47 7.34 1.78
C ASN A 98 -22.30 5.81 1.76
N ASP A 99 -23.34 5.05 1.39
CA ASP A 99 -23.28 3.60 1.27
C ASP A 99 -22.29 3.15 0.17
N ALA A 100 -22.28 3.87 -0.95
CA ALA A 100 -21.39 3.58 -2.09
C ALA A 100 -19.90 3.78 -1.78
N LYS A 101 -19.53 4.39 -0.64
CA LYS A 101 -18.13 4.62 -0.25
C LYS A 101 -17.44 3.35 0.28
N THR A 102 -18.19 2.27 0.55
CA THR A 102 -17.66 1.05 1.18
C THR A 102 -16.38 0.54 0.53
N TRP A 103 -16.38 0.33 -0.78
CA TRP A 103 -15.20 -0.17 -1.49
C TRP A 103 -14.07 0.86 -1.60
N ALA A 104 -14.42 2.15 -1.63
CA ALA A 104 -13.43 3.23 -1.63
C ALA A 104 -12.65 3.27 -0.31
N ILE A 105 -13.36 3.16 0.82
CA ILE A 105 -12.78 3.06 2.16
C ILE A 105 -11.92 1.78 2.25
N MET A 106 -12.41 0.64 1.78
CA MET A 106 -11.64 -0.61 1.76
C MET A 106 -10.36 -0.50 0.93
N GLY A 107 -10.38 0.23 -0.19
CA GLY A 107 -9.18 0.52 -0.98
C GLY A 107 -8.13 1.29 -0.20
N CYS A 108 -8.52 2.36 0.49
CA CYS A 108 -7.62 3.12 1.36
C CYS A 108 -7.14 2.32 2.59
N VAL A 109 -7.98 1.47 3.18
CA VAL A 109 -7.57 0.58 4.28
C VAL A 109 -6.54 -0.43 3.77
N MET A 110 -6.77 -1.01 2.58
CA MET A 110 -5.80 -1.94 1.98
C MET A 110 -4.47 -1.24 1.69
N ALA A 111 -4.52 0.03 1.27
CA ALA A 111 -3.32 0.84 1.07
C ALA A 111 -2.52 0.98 2.39
N LEU A 112 -3.21 1.29 3.49
CA LEU A 112 -2.57 1.34 4.80
C LEU A 112 -2.01 -0.03 5.23
N LEU A 113 -2.71 -1.14 4.97
CA LEU A 113 -2.17 -2.47 5.28
C LEU A 113 -0.89 -2.77 4.51
N VAL A 114 -0.81 -2.39 3.23
CA VAL A 114 0.41 -2.54 2.43
C VAL A 114 1.51 -1.61 2.94
N TRP A 115 1.33 -0.30 2.86
CA TRP A 115 2.44 0.64 3.06
C TRP A 115 2.72 0.95 4.53
N PHE A 116 1.70 1.09 5.38
CA PHE A 116 1.93 1.22 6.82
C PHE A 116 2.21 -0.16 7.46
N GLY A 117 1.36 -1.17 7.20
CA GLY A 117 1.53 -2.50 7.78
C GLY A 117 2.79 -3.22 7.28
N LEU A 118 2.86 -3.57 5.99
CA LEU A 118 3.96 -4.39 5.48
C LEU A 118 5.28 -3.62 5.42
N PHE A 119 5.30 -2.40 4.92
CA PHE A 119 6.56 -1.69 4.74
C PHE A 119 7.03 -0.98 6.02
N MET A 120 6.18 -0.23 6.71
CA MET A 120 6.63 0.50 7.90
C MET A 120 6.71 -0.37 9.16
N VAL A 121 5.68 -1.18 9.45
CA VAL A 121 5.67 -2.03 10.65
C VAL A 121 6.52 -3.28 10.44
N ILE A 122 6.25 -4.09 9.41
CA ILE A 122 7.01 -5.33 9.20
C ILE A 122 8.40 -5.04 8.63
N GLY A 123 8.53 -4.34 7.50
CA GLY A 123 9.83 -4.00 6.92
C GLY A 123 10.66 -3.08 7.82
N GLY A 124 10.07 -1.98 8.27
CA GLY A 124 10.72 -0.95 9.08
C GLY A 124 11.02 -1.37 10.51
N ALA A 125 10.04 -1.88 11.26
CA ALA A 125 10.27 -2.19 12.67
C ALA A 125 10.81 -3.61 12.89
N TYR A 126 10.25 -4.62 12.23
CA TYR A 126 10.68 -6.02 12.43
C TYR A 126 11.99 -6.33 11.68
N PHE A 127 12.08 -6.02 10.38
CA PHE A 127 13.29 -6.25 9.57
C PHE A 127 14.29 -5.08 9.60
N GLN A 128 13.96 -4.00 10.31
CA GLN A 128 14.84 -2.84 10.51
C GLN A 128 15.35 -2.22 9.21
N MET A 129 14.53 -2.20 8.16
CA MET A 129 14.97 -1.80 6.80
C MET A 129 15.50 -0.36 6.72
N TRP A 130 15.13 0.53 7.65
CA TRP A 130 15.64 1.90 7.72
C TRP A 130 17.16 1.99 7.89
N GLN A 131 17.86 0.92 8.28
CA GLN A 131 19.31 0.96 8.51
C GLN A 131 20.13 1.00 7.23
N THR A 132 19.59 0.56 6.09
CA THR A 132 20.29 0.57 4.80
C THR A 132 19.75 1.68 3.90
N PRO A 133 20.55 2.25 2.98
CA PRO A 133 20.06 3.26 2.05
C PRO A 133 18.85 2.77 1.21
N LEU A 134 18.88 1.50 0.81
CA LEU A 134 17.81 0.86 0.05
C LEU A 134 16.51 0.79 0.85
N GLY A 135 16.56 0.26 2.07
CA GLY A 135 15.37 0.10 2.90
C GLY A 135 14.87 1.44 3.46
N ALA A 136 15.76 2.39 3.77
CA ALA A 136 15.37 3.75 4.17
C ALA A 136 14.59 4.47 3.06
N ALA A 137 15.04 4.37 1.81
CA ALA A 137 14.34 4.96 0.66
C ALA A 137 12.93 4.36 0.51
N ALA A 138 12.81 3.03 0.63
CA ALA A 138 11.52 2.36 0.56
C ALA A 138 10.60 2.69 1.73
N GLN A 139 11.15 2.89 2.93
CA GLN A 139 10.36 3.29 4.10
C GLN A 139 9.82 4.71 3.94
N GLY A 140 10.64 5.61 3.37
CA GLY A 140 10.23 6.96 3.01
C GLY A 140 9.09 6.95 1.98
N GLY A 141 9.22 6.15 0.92
CA GLY A 141 8.16 5.97 -0.08
C GLY A 141 6.87 5.42 0.54
N ALA A 142 6.99 4.35 1.33
CA ALA A 142 5.85 3.75 2.03
C ALA A 142 5.12 4.73 2.94
N PHE A 143 5.86 5.58 3.69
CA PHE A 143 5.25 6.63 4.49
C PHE A 143 4.41 7.60 3.64
N GLN A 144 4.93 8.05 2.50
CA GLN A 144 4.22 8.96 1.60
C GLN A 144 2.90 8.34 1.08
N TYR A 145 2.92 7.06 0.72
CA TYR A 145 1.75 6.35 0.22
C TYR A 145 0.73 6.02 1.32
N ALA A 146 1.21 5.70 2.52
CA ALA A 146 0.37 5.48 3.67
C ALA A 146 -0.34 6.77 4.09
N ILE A 147 0.40 7.88 4.22
CA ILE A 147 -0.19 9.14 4.69
C ILE A 147 -1.15 9.73 3.66
N SER A 148 -0.82 9.68 2.35
CA SER A 148 -1.72 10.15 1.30
C SER A 148 -3.04 9.37 1.32
N SER A 149 -2.96 8.03 1.41
CA SER A 149 -4.14 7.16 1.47
C SER A 149 -4.93 7.33 2.76
N GLY A 150 -4.26 7.58 3.89
CA GLY A 150 -4.91 7.88 5.16
C GLY A 150 -5.67 9.20 5.15
N ILE A 151 -5.12 10.25 4.54
CA ILE A 151 -5.82 11.53 4.37
C ILE A 151 -7.03 11.36 3.45
N VAL A 152 -6.88 10.64 2.33
CA VAL A 152 -8.00 10.35 1.42
C VAL A 152 -9.08 9.53 2.12
N LEU A 153 -8.71 8.53 2.93
CA LEU A 153 -9.63 7.76 3.76
C LEU A 153 -10.49 8.68 4.63
N LEU A 154 -9.86 9.57 5.40
CA LEU A 154 -10.57 10.49 6.30
C LEU A 154 -11.51 11.43 5.53
N PHE A 155 -11.02 12.00 4.42
CA PHE A 155 -11.81 12.89 3.59
C PHE A 155 -13.03 12.19 2.96
N VAL A 156 -12.85 10.97 2.46
CA VAL A 156 -13.92 10.17 1.84
C VAL A 156 -14.91 9.68 2.90
N ASN A 157 -14.41 9.25 4.06
CA ASN A 157 -15.24 8.75 5.15
C ASN A 157 -16.21 9.81 5.70
N ALA A 158 -15.83 11.10 5.67
CA ALA A 158 -16.70 12.19 6.07
C ALA A 158 -18.09 12.06 5.40
N PRO A 159 -19.19 12.26 6.16
CA PRO A 159 -20.53 12.27 5.59
C PRO A 159 -20.61 13.25 4.42
N ASP A 160 -21.40 12.87 3.43
CA ASP A 160 -21.82 13.80 2.39
C ASP A 160 -22.85 14.82 2.87
#